data_AF-B1I4E4-F1
#
_entry.id   AF-B1I4E4-F1
#
_cell.length_a   1.000
_cell.length_b   1.000
_cell.length_c   1.000
_cell.angle_alpha   90.00
_cell.angle_beta   90.00
_cell.angle_gamma   90.00
#
_symmetry.space_group_name_H-M   'P 1'
#
loop_
_entity.id
_entity.type
_entity.pdbx_description
1 polymer ?
#
loop_
_entity_poly.entity_id
_entity_poly.type
_entity_poly.pdbx_seq_one_letter_code
_entity_poly.pdbx_strand_id
1 'polypeptide(L)'
;MWVSVWLAVIGLIIGFGIGLNLPVFLPAAYAKYLGIAILAALDSVFGGIRAAMEEKFDNIVFLSGFVGNALMAALLVFIGDRLGVDIYIAAVVAFGVRLFQNLGIIRRYVVGRKNEAA
;
A
#
# COMPACT_ATOMS: atom_id res chain seq x y z
N MET A 1 -9.75 -6.62 -17.59
CA MET A 1 -8.43 -6.08 -17.24
C MET A 1 -8.41 -4.54 -17.16
N TRP A 2 -8.87 -3.80 -18.18
CA TRP A 2 -8.89 -2.32 -18.11
C TRP A 2 -9.99 -1.77 -17.18
N VAL A 3 -11.19 -2.34 -17.21
CA VAL A 3 -12.34 -1.91 -16.39
C VAL A 3 -12.04 -2.03 -14.88
N SER A 4 -11.37 -3.09 -14.45
CA SER A 4 -10.96 -3.29 -13.05
C SER A 4 -9.94 -2.27 -12.56
N VAL A 5 -9.04 -1.83 -13.44
CA VAL A 5 -8.07 -0.77 -13.12
C VAL A 5 -8.79 0.57 -12.96
N TRP A 6 -9.75 0.89 -13.83
CA TRP A 6 -10.56 2.10 -13.71
C TRP A 6 -11.39 2.12 -12.43
N LEU A 7 -11.96 0.98 -12.01
CA LEU A 7 -12.68 0.87 -10.74
C LEU A 7 -11.76 1.13 -9.53
N ALA A 8 -10.53 0.61 -9.54
CA ALA A 8 -9.56 0.87 -8.47
C ALA A 8 -9.14 2.35 -8.41
N VAL A 9 -8.90 2.98 -9.56
CA VAL A 9 -8.55 4.40 -9.66
C VAL A 9 -9.72 5.28 -9.18
N ILE A 10 -10.95 4.97 -9.60
CA ILE A 10 -12.15 5.70 -9.18
C ILE A 10 -12.37 5.54 -7.67
N GLY A 11 -12.24 4.33 -7.13
CA GLY A 11 -12.35 4.08 -5.70
C GLY A 11 -11.31 4.88 -4.89
N LEU A 12 -10.08 4.98 -5.40
CA LEU A 12 -9.01 5.77 -4.78
C LEU A 12 -9.32 7.27 -4.82
N ILE A 13 -9.80 7.79 -5.94
CA ILE A 13 -10.20 9.20 -6.08
C ILE A 13 -11.36 9.54 -5.13
N ILE A 14 -12.38 8.68 -5.06
CA ILE A 14 -13.53 8.87 -4.17
C ILE A 14 -13.08 8.83 -2.70
N GLY A 15 -12.28 7.83 -2.31
CA GLY A 15 -11.76 7.71 -0.96
C GLY A 15 -10.90 8.91 -0.55
N PHE A 16 -10.04 9.39 -1.46
CA PHE A 16 -9.23 10.58 -1.24
C PHE A 16 -10.09 11.85 -1.12
N GLY A 17 -11.09 12.01 -1.98
CA GLY A 17 -12.03 13.13 -1.93
C GLY A 17 -12.82 13.17 -0.62
N ILE A 18 -13.30 12.02 -0.14
CA ILE A 18 -13.97 11.91 1.16
C ILE A 18 -13.00 12.25 2.30
N GLY A 19 -11.77 11.72 2.25
CA GLY A 19 -10.76 11.94 3.28
C GLY A 19 -10.36 13.42 3.43
N LEU A 20 -10.22 14.15 2.32
CA LEU A 20 -9.89 15.59 2.36
C LEU A 20 -11.04 16.46 2.89
N ASN A 21 -12.29 16.02 2.71
CA ASN A 21 -13.46 16.75 3.21
C ASN A 21 -13.80 16.41 4.67
N LEU A 22 -13.13 15.43 5.29
CA LEU A 22 -13.30 15.17 6.70
C LEU A 22 -12.62 16.28 7.52
N PRO A 23 -13.34 16.97 8.43
CA PRO A 23 -12.78 18.02 9.29
C PRO A 23 -11.98 17.41 10.45
N VAL A 24 -11.01 16.55 10.15
CA VAL A 24 -10.13 15.91 11.13
C VAL A 24 -8.79 16.63 11.10
N PHE A 25 -8.56 17.48 12.10
CA PHE A 25 -7.24 18.06 12.33
C PHE A 25 -6.33 16.98 12.89
N LEU A 26 -5.43 16.46 12.06
CA LEU A 26 -4.44 15.48 12.51
C LEU A 26 -3.26 16.21 13.18
N PRO A 27 -3.02 16.02 14.49
CA PRO A 27 -1.85 16.58 15.15
C PRO A 27 -0.56 16.02 14.52
N ALA A 28 0.47 16.85 14.39
CA ALA A 28 1.75 16.47 13.78
C ALA A 28 2.38 15.21 14.42
N ALA A 29 2.11 14.97 15.71
CA ALA A 29 2.56 13.78 16.43
C ALA A 29 2.04 12.45 15.84
N TYR A 30 0.86 12.46 15.19
CA TYR A 30 0.26 11.26 14.59
C TYR A 30 0.61 11.07 13.11
N ALA A 31 1.23 12.08 12.49
CA ALA A 31 1.56 12.05 11.07
C ALA A 31 2.48 10.86 10.71
N LYS A 32 3.42 10.51 11.61
CA LYS A 32 4.32 9.36 11.40
C LYS A 32 3.58 8.01 11.37
N TYR A 33 2.61 7.79 12.25
CA TYR A 33 1.85 6.54 12.31
C TYR A 33 0.91 6.41 11.10
N LEU A 34 0.27 7.52 10.72
CA LEU A 34 -0.57 7.54 9.52
C LEU A 34 0.27 7.33 8.26
N GLY A 35 1.43 8.00 8.16
CA GLY A 35 2.34 7.88 7.02
C GLY A 35 2.80 6.44 6.79
N ILE A 36 3.21 5.74 7.85
CA ILE A 36 3.61 4.34 7.73
C ILE A 36 2.40 3.41 7.42
N ALA A 37 1.22 3.69 7.99
CA ALA A 37 0.02 2.93 7.71
C ALA A 37 -0.38 3.04 6.24
N ILE A 38 -0.31 4.26 5.67
CA ILE A 38 -0.56 4.51 4.25
C ILE A 38 0.49 3.80 3.39
N LEU A 39 1.77 3.86 3.76
CA LEU A 39 2.84 3.16 3.02
C LEU A 39 2.59 1.65 2.98
N ALA A 40 2.19 1.05 4.10
CA ALA A 40 1.84 -0.37 4.20
C ALA A 40 0.56 -0.76 3.45
N ALA A 41 -0.45 0.12 3.47
CA ALA A 41 -1.66 -0.04 2.67
C ALA A 41 -1.35 0.00 1.17
N LEU A 42 -0.49 0.94 0.73
CA LEU A 42 -0.02 1.03 -0.65
C LEU A 42 0.74 -0.23 -1.06
N ASP A 43 1.64 -0.76 -0.23
CA ASP A 43 2.33 -2.03 -0.50
C ASP A 43 1.33 -3.16 -0.80
N SER A 44 0.23 -3.23 -0.04
CA SER A 44 -0.84 -4.21 -0.25
C SER A 44 -1.63 -3.96 -1.54
N VAL A 45 -1.85 -2.70 -1.94
CA VAL A 45 -2.44 -2.34 -3.26
C VAL A 45 -1.56 -2.82 -4.40
N PHE A 46 -0.27 -2.55 -4.37
CA PHE A 46 0.65 -3.03 -5.42
C PHE A 46 0.79 -4.56 -5.40
N GLY A 47 0.82 -5.17 -4.21
CA GLY A 47 0.76 -6.63 -4.08
C GLY A 47 -0.50 -7.23 -4.69
N GLY A 48 -1.66 -6.60 -4.49
CA GLY A 48 -2.93 -6.99 -5.09
C GLY A 48 -2.93 -6.87 -6.62
N ILE A 49 -2.41 -5.77 -7.17
CA ILE A 49 -2.25 -5.59 -8.62
C ILE A 49 -1.37 -6.70 -9.18
N ARG A 50 -0.23 -6.99 -8.54
CA ARG A 50 0.66 -8.08 -8.94
C ARG A 50 -0.06 -9.43 -8.92
N ALA A 51 -0.76 -9.76 -7.84
CA ALA A 51 -1.51 -11.01 -7.73
C ALA A 51 -2.61 -11.13 -8.79
N ALA A 52 -3.24 -10.03 -9.17
CA ALA A 52 -4.21 -9.98 -10.27
C ALA A 52 -3.57 -10.26 -11.64
N MET A 53 -2.34 -9.78 -11.88
CA MET A 53 -1.57 -10.10 -13.09
C MET A 53 -1.09 -11.55 -13.12
N GLU A 54 -0.86 -12.15 -11.96
CA GLU A 54 -0.45 -13.56 -11.79
C GLU A 54 -1.63 -14.55 -11.71
N GLU A 55 -2.88 -14.09 -11.91
CA GLU A 55 -4.13 -14.88 -11.76
C GLU A 55 -4.30 -15.56 -10.39
N LYS A 56 -3.64 -15.02 -9.36
CA LYS A 56 -3.65 -15.52 -7.97
C LYS A 56 -4.33 -14.56 -6.99
N PHE A 57 -5.17 -13.67 -7.51
CA PHE A 57 -5.81 -12.65 -6.70
C PHE A 57 -6.92 -13.23 -5.83
N ASP A 58 -6.80 -13.02 -4.52
CA ASP A 58 -7.82 -13.37 -3.53
C ASP A 58 -8.24 -12.09 -2.79
N ASN A 59 -9.54 -11.79 -2.84
CA ASN A 59 -10.13 -10.62 -2.20
C ASN A 59 -9.95 -10.62 -0.68
N ILE A 60 -10.04 -11.79 -0.03
CA ILE A 60 -9.93 -11.91 1.42
C ILE A 60 -8.49 -11.61 1.82
N VAL A 61 -7.52 -12.20 1.13
CA VAL A 61 -6.08 -11.97 1.39
C VAL A 61 -5.70 -10.51 1.12
N PHE A 62 -6.22 -9.92 0.05
CA PHE A 62 -6.01 -8.52 -0.27
C PHE A 62 -6.58 -7.60 0.84
N LEU A 63 -7.83 -7.80 1.24
CA LEU A 63 -8.49 -6.96 2.24
C LEU A 63 -7.84 -7.12 3.63
N SER A 64 -7.51 -8.35 4.01
CA SER A 64 -6.80 -8.63 5.26
C SER A 64 -5.39 -8.02 5.25
N GLY A 65 -4.70 -8.06 4.11
CA GLY A 65 -3.40 -7.43 3.95
C GLY A 65 -3.50 -5.91 4.02
N PHE A 66 -4.45 -5.31 3.32
CA PHE A 66 -4.64 -3.86 3.27
C PHE A 66 -4.87 -3.27 4.66
N VAL A 67 -5.83 -3.81 5.42
CA VAL A 67 -6.14 -3.32 6.76
C VAL A 67 -5.12 -3.83 7.78
N GLY A 68 -4.79 -5.11 7.74
CA GLY A 68 -3.89 -5.76 8.69
C GLY A 68 -2.47 -5.21 8.64
N ASN A 69 -1.90 -5.01 7.44
CA ASN A 69 -0.56 -4.47 7.31
C ASN A 69 -0.51 -2.98 7.71
N ALA A 70 -1.53 -2.19 7.37
CA ALA A 70 -1.62 -0.79 7.78
C ALA A 70 -1.66 -0.65 9.30
N LEU A 71 -2.52 -1.43 9.97
CA LEU A 71 -2.62 -1.47 11.42
C LEU A 71 -1.34 -1.99 12.05
N MET A 72 -0.77 -3.11 11.56
CA MET A 72 0.48 -3.65 12.07
C MET A 72 1.64 -2.65 11.93
N ALA A 73 1.73 -1.92 10.83
CA ALA A 73 2.77 -0.93 10.61
C ALA A 73 2.66 0.24 11.61
N ALA A 74 1.45 0.78 11.77
CA ALA A 74 1.19 1.83 12.75
C ALA A 74 1.47 1.37 14.18
N LEU A 75 1.03 0.16 14.54
CA LEU A 75 1.25 -0.44 15.85
C LEU A 75 2.74 -0.68 16.12
N LEU A 76 3.48 -1.16 15.13
CA LEU A 76 4.91 -1.40 15.27
C LEU A 76 5.68 -0.10 15.55
N VAL A 77 5.37 0.96 14.81
CA VAL A 77 5.98 2.28 15.03
C VAL A 77 5.56 2.85 16.39
N PHE A 78 4.29 2.70 16.78
CA PHE A 78 3.80 3.10 18.10
C PHE A 78 4.50 2.39 19.25
N ILE A 79 4.71 1.08 19.13
CA ILE A 79 5.45 0.30 20.13
C ILE A 79 6.91 0.75 20.17
N GLY A 80 7.54 0.97 19.01
CA GLY A 80 8.92 1.48 18.93
C GLY A 80 9.08 2.81 19.66
N ASP A 81 8.19 3.76 19.39
CA ASP A 81 8.17 5.05 20.07
C ASP A 81 8.00 4.91 21.58
N ARG A 82 7.18 3.97 22.05
CA ARG A 82 6.98 3.75 23.48
C ARG A 82 8.18 3.08 24.16
N LEU A 83 8.95 2.29 23.42
CA LEU A 83 10.18 1.64 23.87
C LEU A 83 11.41 2.55 23.74
N GLY A 84 11.28 3.74 23.12
CA GLY A 84 12.40 4.64 22.85
C GLY A 84 13.31 4.16 21.72
N VAL A 85 12.81 3.28 20.84
CA VAL A 85 13.54 2.75 19.68
C VAL A 85 12.94 3.35 18.41
N ASP A 86 13.79 3.91 17.55
CA ASP A 86 13.35 4.47 16.26
C ASP A 86 13.08 3.35 15.24
N ILE A 87 11.94 2.67 15.40
CA ILE A 87 11.46 1.63 14.47
C ILE A 87 10.85 2.26 13.21
N TYR A 88 10.56 3.56 13.22
CA TYR A 88 9.92 4.24 12.10
C TYR A 88 10.73 4.08 10.82
N ILE A 89 12.03 4.37 10.86
CA ILE A 89 12.90 4.25 9.68
C ILE A 89 12.99 2.79 9.21
N ALA A 90 13.13 1.83 10.13
CA ALA A 90 13.19 0.42 9.80
C ALA A 90 11.91 -0.05 9.10
N ALA A 91 10.73 0.38 9.58
CA ALA A 91 9.46 0.11 8.96
C ALA A 91 9.38 0.76 7.57
N VAL A 92 9.73 2.04 7.42
CA VAL A 92 9.73 2.74 6.13
C VAL A 92 10.58 2.00 5.10
N VAL A 93 11.77 1.54 5.49
CA VAL A 93 12.66 0.78 4.62
C VAL A 93 12.05 -0.58 4.26
N ALA A 94 11.55 -1.34 5.24
CA ALA A 94 10.99 -2.67 4.99
C ALA A 94 9.76 -2.62 4.06
N PHE A 95 8.80 -1.75 4.35
CA PHE A 95 7.61 -1.56 3.51
C PHE A 95 7.99 -0.93 2.16
N GLY A 96 8.91 0.03 2.14
CA GLY A 96 9.38 0.68 0.92
C GLY A 96 10.07 -0.31 -0.05
N VAL A 97 10.93 -1.19 0.46
CA VAL A 97 11.57 -2.22 -0.36
C VAL A 97 10.52 -3.15 -0.98
N ARG A 98 9.53 -3.61 -0.21
CA ARG A 98 8.46 -4.47 -0.74
C ARG A 98 7.60 -3.75 -1.79
N LEU A 99 7.30 -2.49 -1.55
CA LEU A 99 6.59 -1.63 -2.51
C LEU A 99 7.34 -1.57 -3.84
N PHE A 100 8.63 -1.24 -3.81
CA PHE A 100 9.47 -1.16 -5.02
C PHE A 100 9.65 -2.52 -5.70
N GLN A 101 9.72 -3.62 -4.94
CA GLN A 101 9.75 -4.97 -5.50
C GLN A 101 8.45 -5.30 -6.25
N ASN A 102 7.30 -5.03 -5.66
CA ASN A 102 5.99 -5.22 -6.30
C ASN A 102 5.88 -4.38 -7.58
N LEU A 103 6.28 -3.10 -7.53
CA LEU A 103 6.37 -2.23 -8.70
C LEU A 103 7.30 -2.79 -9.80
N GLY A 104 8.47 -3.32 -9.43
CA GLY A 104 9.41 -3.90 -10.38
C GLY A 104 8.86 -5.14 -11.09
N ILE A 105 8.06 -5.95 -10.40
CA ILE A 105 7.37 -7.11 -10.99
C ILE A 105 6.26 -6.65 -11.93
N ILE A 106 5.40 -5.74 -11.49
CA ILE A 106 4.33 -5.15 -12.33
C ILE A 106 4.92 -4.55 -13.61
N ARG A 107 6.00 -3.76 -13.49
CA ARG A 107 6.71 -3.20 -14.65
C ARG A 107 7.18 -4.28 -15.61
N ARG A 108 7.73 -5.39 -15.12
CA ARG A 108 8.17 -6.51 -15.96
C ARG A 108 7.02 -7.17 -16.71
N TYR A 109 5.86 -7.36 -16.07
CA TYR A 109 4.69 -7.88 -16.77
C TYR A 109 4.15 -6.93 -17.84
N VAL A 110 4.13 -5.62 -17.57
CA VAL A 110 3.64 -4.61 -18.52
C VAL A 110 4.59 -4.45 -19.71
N VAL A 111 5.90 -4.41 -19.47
CA VAL A 111 6.91 -4.17 -20.51
C VAL A 111 7.33 -5.47 -21.21
N GLY A 112 7.52 -6.56 -20.48
CA GLY A 112 7.98 -7.85 -21.02
C GLY A 112 7.03 -8.44 -22.07
N ARG A 113 5.71 -8.23 -21.92
CA ARG A 113 4.72 -8.64 -22.93
C ARG A 113 4.86 -7.96 -24.30
N LYS A 114 5.56 -6.82 -24.40
CA LYS A 114 5.77 -6.16 -25.70
C LYS A 114 6.82 -6.84 -26.58
N ASN A 115 7.67 -7.70 -26.02
CA ASN A 115 8.77 -8.31 -26.77
C ASN A 115 8.40 -9.65 -27.44
N GLU A 116 7.27 -10.26 -27.10
CA GLU A 116 6.79 -11.51 -27.73
C GLU A 116 5.78 -11.27 -28.87
N ALA A 117 5.34 -10.03 -29.07
CA ALA A 117 4.35 -9.63 -30.08
C ALA A 117 4.97 -8.78 -31.23
N ALA A 118 6.30 -8.76 -31.34
CA ALA A 118 7.06 -8.04 -32.36
C ALA A 118 7.89 -9.00 -33.22
#